data_AF-A0AAV6U167-F1
#
_entry.id   AF-A0AAV6U167-F1
#
_cell.length_a   1.000
_cell.length_b   1.000
_cell.length_c   1.000
_cell.angle_alpha   90.00
_cell.angle_beta   90.00
_cell.angle_gamma   90.00
#
_symmetry.space_group_name_H-M   'P 1'
#
loop_
_entity.id
_entity.type
_entity.pdbx_description
1 polymer ?
#
loop_
_entity_poly.entity_id
_entity_poly.type
_entity_poly.pdbx_seq_one_letter_code
_entity_poly.pdbx_strand_id
1 'polypeptide(L)'
;MPLKDTTGITSILTIETRFLKLIAQHMRFSYKLMLPVDGQFGIPQPNGNWTGIIGMIQRDEADLSVAHLAMTEHRMQTIDFSESYWMEDVTFMTELPPLLPKTYFYAYPFTLGMWLAILAVMIITTFFLLPREGFGAVLMTVLRGLCRQSVNVKSAKTVSRQLLLGHWLYFANFVTMSYCAVLLSFLTVPLRQKGVETIDDLCRAVKEGSYKALVPMGSSIHYYILRSENENLHELGRTILNNHWQFDTREGIENYFAYGTALIDPIIRFTGVKFSGRFISKDSFGTSIVGVALNRRFCCKKRLNVLLRRILGAGLNQKIIEEEGFKAGLGQQNSQTEKNLKGASSVSLSIDDLYGVFAMLMAGYIAAGVVLFLELMWNYV
;
A
#
# COMPACT_ATOMS: atom_id res chain seq x y z
N MET A 1 -14.08 -36.97 -2.20
CA MET A 1 -14.15 -36.53 -0.79
C MET A 1 -13.75 -35.07 -0.75
N PRO A 2 -14.61 -34.16 -0.26
CA PRO A 2 -14.24 -32.76 -0.17
C PRO A 2 -13.32 -32.60 1.04
N LEU A 3 -12.08 -32.17 0.81
CA LEU A 3 -11.20 -31.68 1.87
C LEU A 3 -11.84 -30.41 2.43
N LYS A 4 -12.35 -30.51 3.66
CA LYS A 4 -12.81 -29.36 4.44
C LYS A 4 -11.58 -28.69 5.08
N ASP A 5 -11.73 -27.39 5.35
CA ASP A 5 -11.15 -26.64 6.48
C ASP A 5 -10.00 -25.63 6.24
N THR A 6 -10.43 -24.34 6.24
CA THR A 6 -9.97 -23.18 7.03
C THR A 6 -8.58 -22.55 6.89
N THR A 7 -7.75 -22.87 5.89
CA THR A 7 -6.49 -22.15 5.67
C THR A 7 -6.47 -21.43 4.33
N GLY A 8 -6.03 -20.16 4.27
CA GLY A 8 -6.03 -19.32 3.05
C GLY A 8 -5.33 -19.92 1.81
N ILE A 9 -4.59 -21.01 1.98
CA ILE A 9 -4.00 -21.88 0.95
C ILE A 9 -5.05 -22.49 0.02
N THR A 10 -6.29 -22.60 0.48
CA THR A 10 -7.38 -23.17 -0.33
C THR A 10 -7.68 -22.36 -1.57
N SER A 11 -7.62 -21.02 -1.62
CA SER A 11 -7.99 -20.29 -2.84
C SER A 11 -7.04 -20.63 -4.01
N ILE A 12 -5.73 -20.65 -3.74
CA ILE A 12 -4.70 -20.95 -4.74
C ILE A 12 -4.74 -22.43 -5.12
N LEU A 13 -4.81 -23.33 -4.12
CA LEU A 13 -5.02 -24.74 -4.39
C LEU A 13 -6.34 -24.97 -5.15
N THR A 14 -7.36 -24.14 -4.96
CA THR A 14 -8.64 -24.21 -5.70
C THR A 14 -8.47 -23.73 -7.14
N ILE A 15 -7.72 -22.66 -7.40
CA ILE A 15 -7.37 -22.21 -8.76
C ILE A 15 -6.59 -23.32 -9.49
N GLU A 16 -5.52 -23.80 -8.87
CA GLU A 16 -4.63 -24.86 -9.39
C GLU A 16 -5.36 -26.17 -9.63
N THR A 17 -6.17 -26.63 -8.66
CA THR A 17 -6.95 -27.86 -8.80
C THR A 17 -8.05 -27.74 -9.83
N ARG A 18 -8.69 -26.56 -9.97
CA ARG A 18 -9.69 -26.31 -11.02
C ARG A 18 -9.05 -26.30 -12.39
N PHE A 19 -7.88 -25.69 -12.53
CA PHE A 19 -7.08 -25.72 -13.75
C PHE A 19 -6.64 -27.14 -14.11
N LEU A 20 -6.12 -27.91 -13.14
CA LEU A 20 -5.75 -29.31 -13.34
C LEU A 20 -6.95 -30.16 -13.72
N LYS A 21 -8.11 -29.96 -13.09
CA LYS A 21 -9.36 -30.68 -13.42
C LYS A 21 -9.79 -30.42 -14.86
N LEU A 22 -9.68 -29.17 -15.33
CA LEU A 22 -9.97 -28.81 -16.72
C LEU A 22 -9.03 -29.54 -17.70
N ILE A 23 -7.73 -29.58 -17.39
CA ILE A 23 -6.74 -30.30 -18.20
C ILE A 23 -7.04 -31.81 -18.21
N ALA A 24 -7.29 -32.40 -17.04
CA ALA A 24 -7.57 -33.82 -16.88
C ALA A 24 -8.81 -34.26 -17.67
N GLN A 25 -9.89 -33.46 -17.65
CA GLN A 25 -11.12 -33.74 -18.40
C GLN A 25 -10.89 -33.74 -19.92
N HIS A 26 -10.13 -32.78 -20.45
CA HIS A 26 -9.88 -32.68 -21.89
C HIS A 26 -8.84 -33.68 -22.41
N MET A 27 -7.84 -34.02 -21.59
CA MET A 27 -6.82 -35.01 -21.94
C MET A 27 -7.23 -36.45 -21.58
N ARG A 28 -8.32 -36.62 -20.80
CA ARG A 28 -8.88 -37.90 -20.34
C ARG A 28 -7.88 -38.73 -19.52
N PHE A 29 -7.28 -38.12 -18.50
CA PHE A 29 -6.44 -38.84 -17.53
C PHE A 29 -7.00 -38.75 -16.12
N SER A 30 -6.61 -39.72 -15.29
CA SER A 30 -6.84 -39.70 -13.84
C SER A 30 -5.56 -39.23 -13.15
N TYR A 31 -5.69 -38.57 -12.00
CA TYR A 31 -4.55 -38.03 -11.26
C TYR A 31 -4.70 -38.29 -9.76
N LYS A 32 -3.56 -38.35 -9.08
CA LYS A 32 -3.46 -38.34 -7.61
C LYS A 32 -2.69 -37.08 -7.22
N LEU A 33 -3.31 -36.25 -6.38
CA LEU A 33 -2.64 -35.07 -5.85
C LEU A 33 -1.57 -35.48 -4.84
N MET A 34 -0.39 -34.91 -4.97
CA MET A 34 0.72 -35.08 -4.04
C MET A 34 1.24 -33.69 -3.67
N LEU A 35 1.47 -33.49 -2.38
CA LEU A 35 2.05 -32.27 -1.84
C LEU A 35 3.50 -32.54 -1.45
N PRO A 36 4.41 -31.57 -1.65
CA PRO A 36 5.79 -31.72 -1.20
C PRO A 36 5.87 -31.79 0.32
N VAL A 37 6.66 -32.72 0.85
CA VAL A 37 6.82 -32.96 2.30
C VAL A 37 7.37 -31.72 3.01
N ASP A 38 8.28 -31.02 2.35
CA ASP A 38 8.94 -29.80 2.84
C ASP A 38 8.11 -28.52 2.64
N GLY A 39 7.01 -28.57 1.86
CA GLY A 39 6.18 -27.40 1.57
C GLY A 39 6.82 -26.37 0.62
N GLN A 40 7.93 -26.70 -0.03
CA GLN A 40 8.71 -25.76 -0.83
C GLN A 40 8.50 -25.94 -2.33
N PHE A 41 8.70 -24.87 -3.11
CA PHE A 41 8.67 -24.97 -4.57
C PHE A 41 9.91 -25.71 -5.10
N GLY A 42 11.09 -25.37 -4.59
CA GLY A 42 12.32 -26.14 -4.79
C GLY A 42 13.57 -25.29 -4.83
N ILE A 43 14.58 -25.71 -4.07
CA ILE A 43 15.90 -25.09 -3.94
C ILE A 43 16.93 -26.04 -4.54
N PRO A 44 17.88 -25.55 -5.38
CA PRO A 44 18.98 -26.37 -5.86
C PRO A 44 19.92 -26.72 -4.71
N GLN A 45 20.27 -28.00 -4.60
CA GLN A 45 21.26 -28.48 -3.64
C GLN A 45 22.64 -28.66 -4.30
N PRO A 46 23.74 -28.63 -3.52
CA PRO A 46 25.11 -28.80 -4.06
C PRO A 46 25.36 -30.14 -4.76
N ASN A 47 24.57 -31.17 -4.44
CA ASN A 47 24.63 -32.50 -5.06
C ASN A 47 23.96 -32.56 -6.45
N GLY A 48 23.40 -31.45 -6.95
CA GLY A 48 22.66 -31.39 -8.21
C GLY A 48 21.19 -31.84 -8.11
N ASN A 49 20.73 -32.30 -6.94
CA ASN A 49 19.32 -32.55 -6.68
C ASN A 49 18.61 -31.27 -6.25
N TRP A 50 17.28 -31.31 -6.33
CA TRP A 50 16.41 -30.24 -5.88
C TRP A 50 15.53 -30.68 -4.71
N THR A 51 15.18 -29.73 -3.85
CA THR A 51 14.10 -29.88 -2.86
C THR A 51 12.74 -29.58 -3.48
N GLY A 52 11.67 -29.71 -2.69
CA GLY A 52 10.33 -29.29 -3.07
C GLY A 52 9.77 -29.97 -4.30
N ILE A 53 8.84 -29.26 -4.95
CA ILE A 53 8.13 -29.72 -6.15
C ILE A 53 9.11 -30.04 -7.29
N ILE A 54 10.13 -29.21 -7.51
CA ILE A 54 11.14 -29.45 -8.55
C ILE A 54 11.87 -30.78 -8.30
N GLY A 55 12.24 -31.04 -7.04
CA GLY A 55 12.87 -32.30 -6.63
C GLY A 55 12.01 -33.53 -6.86
N MET A 56 10.72 -33.45 -6.54
CA MET A 56 9.78 -34.56 -6.77
C MET A 56 9.67 -34.90 -8.26
N ILE A 57 9.61 -33.89 -9.14
CA ILE A 57 9.58 -34.12 -10.60
C ILE A 57 10.91 -34.67 -11.10
N GLN A 58 12.04 -34.16 -10.58
CA GLN A 58 13.39 -34.63 -10.94
C GLN A 58 13.62 -36.11 -10.61
N ARG A 59 13.10 -36.58 -9.47
CA ARG A 59 13.25 -37.96 -8.99
C ARG A 59 12.19 -38.93 -9.52
N ASP A 60 11.42 -38.53 -10.53
CA ASP A 60 10.30 -39.32 -11.07
C ASP A 60 9.22 -39.67 -10.01
N GLU A 61 9.11 -38.90 -8.92
CA GLU A 61 8.06 -39.08 -7.89
C GLU A 61 6.72 -38.46 -8.35
N ALA A 62 6.77 -37.48 -9.25
CA ALA A 62 5.61 -36.81 -9.83
C ALA A 62 5.77 -36.58 -11.35
N ASP A 63 4.68 -36.77 -12.11
CA ASP A 63 4.70 -36.65 -13.58
C ASP A 63 4.59 -35.19 -14.08
N LEU A 64 3.79 -34.38 -13.38
CA LEU A 64 3.57 -32.96 -13.68
C LEU A 64 3.22 -32.17 -12.40
N SER A 65 3.42 -30.85 -12.43
CA SER A 65 2.93 -29.94 -11.40
C SER A 65 2.23 -28.72 -11.99
N VAL A 66 1.06 -28.43 -11.43
CA VAL A 66 0.27 -27.21 -11.65
C VAL A 66 0.27 -26.43 -10.34
N ALA A 67 1.44 -25.87 -9.97
CA ALA A 67 1.63 -25.16 -8.69
C ALA A 67 2.06 -23.69 -8.89
N HIS A 68 1.56 -23.05 -9.95
CA HIS A 68 1.97 -21.70 -10.38
C HIS A 68 3.49 -21.48 -10.32
N LEU A 69 4.24 -22.41 -10.91
CA LEU A 69 5.69 -22.40 -10.87
C LEU A 69 6.27 -21.48 -11.94
N ALA A 70 7.11 -20.54 -11.49
CA ALA A 70 7.91 -19.71 -12.38
C ALA A 70 8.88 -20.56 -13.21
N MET A 71 8.85 -20.35 -14.53
CA MET A 71 9.79 -20.88 -15.51
C MET A 71 11.10 -20.09 -15.40
N THR A 72 12.11 -20.70 -14.78
CA THR A 72 13.46 -20.13 -14.68
C THR A 72 14.44 -21.01 -15.42
N GLU A 73 15.55 -20.42 -15.89
CA GLU A 73 16.60 -21.15 -16.60
C GLU A 73 17.12 -22.35 -15.79
N HIS A 74 17.41 -22.16 -14.50
CA HIS A 74 17.89 -23.22 -13.60
C HIS A 74 16.91 -24.38 -13.45
N ARG A 75 15.60 -24.08 -13.40
CA ARG A 75 14.58 -25.14 -13.33
C ARG A 75 14.45 -25.86 -14.67
N MET A 76 14.52 -25.14 -15.80
CA MET A 76 14.45 -25.74 -17.15
C MET A 76 15.66 -26.61 -17.49
N GLN A 77 16.82 -26.36 -16.88
CA GLN A 77 17.98 -27.24 -16.99
C GLN A 77 17.78 -28.57 -16.26
N THR A 78 16.86 -28.63 -15.29
CA THR A 78 16.62 -29.84 -14.47
C THR A 78 15.39 -30.60 -14.96
N ILE A 79 14.25 -29.91 -15.07
CA ILE A 79 12.96 -30.46 -15.46
C ILE A 79 12.46 -29.79 -16.75
N ASP A 80 11.45 -30.35 -17.38
CA ASP A 80 10.84 -29.74 -18.57
C ASP A 80 9.65 -28.85 -18.17
N PHE A 81 9.27 -27.91 -19.04
CA PHE A 81 8.10 -27.06 -18.84
C PHE A 81 7.21 -27.05 -20.09
N SER A 82 5.91 -26.85 -19.88
CA SER A 82 4.97 -26.53 -20.95
C SER A 82 5.22 -25.14 -21.52
N GLU A 83 4.46 -24.78 -22.56
CA GLU A 83 4.28 -23.37 -22.91
C GLU A 83 3.65 -22.61 -21.73
N SER A 84 3.99 -21.32 -21.62
CA SER A 84 3.42 -20.45 -20.59
C SER A 84 1.91 -20.32 -20.78
N TYR A 85 1.18 -20.40 -19.67
CA TYR A 85 -0.27 -20.19 -19.64
C TYR A 85 -0.66 -18.97 -18.77
N TRP A 86 0.31 -18.30 -18.15
CA TRP A 86 0.10 -17.15 -17.30
C TRP A 86 1.39 -16.35 -17.10
N MET A 87 1.25 -15.04 -16.94
CA MET A 87 2.32 -14.12 -16.58
C MET A 87 1.82 -13.23 -15.45
N GLU A 88 2.67 -13.01 -14.45
CA GLU A 88 2.30 -12.25 -13.27
C GLU A 88 3.47 -11.46 -12.71
N ASP A 89 3.16 -10.33 -12.12
CA ASP A 89 4.15 -9.48 -11.49
C ASP A 89 4.38 -9.89 -10.05
N VAL A 90 5.64 -9.90 -9.64
CA VAL A 90 6.05 -10.08 -8.24
C VAL A 90 6.05 -8.71 -7.59
N THR A 91 5.20 -8.52 -6.58
CA THR A 91 5.09 -7.26 -5.84
C THR A 91 5.22 -7.55 -4.35
N PHE A 92 5.07 -6.52 -3.53
CA PHE A 92 4.98 -6.68 -2.09
C PHE A 92 3.67 -6.11 -1.53
N MET A 93 3.26 -6.69 -0.39
CA MET A 93 2.13 -6.26 0.40
C MET A 93 2.60 -5.87 1.81
N THR A 94 2.13 -4.72 2.29
CA THR A 94 2.38 -4.18 3.63
C THR A 94 1.07 -3.80 4.31
N GLU A 95 1.13 -3.53 5.61
CA GLU A 95 0.03 -2.89 6.32
C GLU A 95 -0.21 -1.47 5.81
N LEU A 96 -1.47 -1.02 5.81
CA LEU A 96 -1.72 0.39 5.53
C LEU A 96 -1.05 1.23 6.60
N PRO A 97 -0.39 2.33 6.18
CA PRO A 97 0.16 3.27 7.14
C PRO A 97 -0.95 3.82 8.06
N PRO A 98 -0.61 4.11 9.32
CA PRO A 98 -1.58 4.64 10.27
C PRO A 98 -2.12 6.00 9.78
N LEU A 99 -3.31 6.34 10.26
CA LEU A 99 -3.90 7.65 10.01
C LEU A 99 -3.04 8.73 10.66
N LEU A 100 -3.00 9.91 10.05
CA LEU A 100 -2.35 11.06 10.66
C LEU A 100 -3.05 11.43 11.99
N PRO A 101 -2.31 11.87 13.01
CA PRO A 101 -2.89 12.29 14.28
C PRO A 101 -3.95 13.38 14.07
N LYS A 102 -5.15 13.14 14.60
CA LYS A 102 -6.25 14.10 14.49
C LYS A 102 -6.00 15.38 15.29
N THR A 103 -5.08 15.38 16.25
CA THR A 103 -4.77 16.53 17.12
C THR A 103 -4.39 17.80 16.35
N TYR A 104 -3.69 17.68 15.22
CA TYR A 104 -3.18 18.82 14.44
C TYR A 104 -3.83 18.92 13.06
N PHE A 105 -5.04 18.39 12.89
CA PHE A 105 -5.69 18.31 11.58
C PHE A 105 -5.88 19.68 10.90
N TYR A 106 -6.03 20.75 11.69
CA TYR A 106 -6.14 22.13 11.21
C TYR A 106 -4.86 22.66 10.53
N ALA A 107 -3.70 22.07 10.80
CA ALA A 107 -2.44 22.48 10.18
C ALA A 107 -2.18 21.79 8.84
N TYR A 108 -2.82 20.64 8.58
CA TYR A 108 -2.58 19.81 7.40
C TYR A 108 -2.99 20.42 6.04
N PRO A 109 -4.02 21.29 5.92
CA PRO A 109 -4.43 21.83 4.62
C PRO A 109 -3.34 22.58 3.85
N PHE A 110 -2.37 23.15 4.56
CA PHE A 110 -1.28 23.91 3.97
C PHE A 110 0.07 23.39 4.45
N THR A 111 1.04 23.33 3.54
CA THR A 111 2.42 23.02 3.88
C THR A 111 3.04 24.15 4.71
N LEU A 112 4.10 23.85 5.46
CA LEU A 112 4.81 24.86 6.25
C LEU A 112 5.24 26.07 5.39
N GLY A 113 5.71 25.83 4.17
CA GLY A 113 6.08 26.89 3.23
C GLY A 113 4.92 27.83 2.89
N MET A 114 3.70 27.29 2.75
CA MET A 114 2.52 28.10 2.47
C MET A 114 2.09 28.92 3.70
N TRP A 115 2.17 28.35 4.91
CA TRP A 115 1.94 29.09 6.16
C TRP A 115 2.90 30.27 6.32
N LEU A 116 4.19 30.04 6.06
CA LEU A 116 5.22 31.08 6.08
C LEU A 116 4.98 32.15 5.01
N ALA A 117 4.53 31.75 3.81
CA ALA A 117 4.19 32.70 2.74
C ALA A 117 3.00 33.58 3.12
N ILE A 118 1.92 33.02 3.70
CA ILE A 118 0.77 33.81 4.18
C ILE A 118 1.21 34.81 5.25
N LEU A 119 2.04 34.39 6.19
CA LEU A 119 2.59 35.26 7.23
C LEU A 119 3.47 36.38 6.64
N ALA A 120 4.32 36.06 5.66
CA ALA A 120 5.14 37.05 4.96
C ALA A 120 4.27 38.08 4.24
N VAL A 121 3.26 37.65 3.48
CA VAL A 121 2.33 38.57 2.78
C VAL A 121 1.57 39.43 3.79
N MET A 122 1.13 38.88 4.92
CA MET A 122 0.49 39.67 6.00
C MET A 122 1.39 40.79 6.51
N ILE A 123 2.66 40.50 6.80
CA ILE A 123 3.62 41.50 7.29
C ILE A 123 3.87 42.55 6.21
N ILE A 124 4.06 42.13 4.96
CA ILE A 124 4.29 43.03 3.82
C ILE A 124 3.10 43.97 3.63
N THR A 125 1.86 43.45 3.59
CA THR A 125 0.65 44.27 3.48
C THR A 125 0.51 45.23 4.67
N THR A 126 0.83 44.78 5.88
CA THR A 126 0.83 45.63 7.09
C THR A 126 1.82 46.78 6.96
N PHE A 127 3.03 46.52 6.50
CA PHE A 127 4.06 47.53 6.29
C PHE A 127 3.64 48.59 5.27
N PHE A 128 3.05 48.19 4.14
CA PHE A 128 2.58 49.13 3.13
C PHE A 128 1.35 49.95 3.57
N LEU A 129 0.56 49.47 4.53
CA LEU A 129 -0.59 50.17 5.11
C LEU A 129 -0.28 51.01 6.36
N LEU A 130 0.97 50.94 6.87
CA LEU A 130 1.43 51.55 8.13
C LEU A 130 1.32 53.10 8.31
N PRO A 131 1.43 53.97 7.29
CA PRO A 131 1.98 55.33 7.50
C PRO A 131 1.17 56.34 8.31
N ARG A 132 0.07 55.99 9.00
CA ARG A 132 -0.62 56.88 9.97
C ARG A 132 -1.25 56.20 11.20
N GLU A 133 -1.31 54.87 11.26
CA GLU A 133 -1.85 54.12 12.40
C GLU A 133 -0.75 53.28 13.04
N GLY A 134 -0.89 52.96 14.34
CA GLY A 134 0.07 52.08 15.01
C GLY A 134 0.15 50.72 14.33
N PHE A 135 1.34 50.13 14.26
CA PHE A 135 1.59 48.81 13.62
C PHE A 135 0.57 47.75 14.06
N GLY A 136 0.27 47.68 15.36
CA GLY A 136 -0.71 46.74 15.91
C GLY A 136 -2.13 46.93 15.37
N ALA A 137 -2.59 48.17 15.15
CA ALA A 137 -3.93 48.44 14.63
C ALA A 137 -4.08 48.00 13.16
N VAL A 138 -3.04 48.25 12.35
CA VAL A 138 -3.00 47.82 10.95
C VAL A 138 -2.89 46.30 10.86
N LEU A 139 -2.02 45.68 11.67
CA LEU A 139 -1.90 44.22 11.74
C LEU A 139 -3.21 43.56 12.12
N MET A 140 -3.93 44.10 13.12
CA MET A 140 -5.26 43.61 13.51
C MET A 140 -6.28 43.76 12.39
N THR A 141 -6.19 44.84 11.60
CA THR A 141 -7.06 45.05 10.43
C THR A 141 -6.82 44.01 9.34
N VAL A 142 -5.55 43.72 9.04
CA VAL A 142 -5.13 42.68 8.09
C VAL A 142 -5.59 41.31 8.58
N LEU A 143 -5.38 40.99 9.87
CA LEU A 143 -5.78 39.75 10.51
C LEU A 143 -7.31 39.55 10.51
N ARG A 144 -8.09 40.61 10.77
CA ARG A 144 -9.57 40.58 10.67
C ARG A 144 -10.03 40.14 9.28
N GLY A 145 -9.36 40.62 8.23
CA GLY A 145 -9.63 40.19 6.86
C GLY A 145 -9.41 38.68 6.66
N LEU A 146 -8.31 38.14 7.20
CA LEU A 146 -8.01 36.70 7.17
C LEU A 146 -9.03 35.87 7.95
N CYS A 147 -9.50 36.37 9.10
CA CYS A 147 -10.56 35.75 9.89
C CYS A 147 -11.97 35.95 9.32
N ARG A 148 -12.11 36.54 8.12
CA ARG A 148 -13.39 36.90 7.47
C ARG A 148 -14.29 37.79 8.33
N GLN A 149 -13.69 38.58 9.23
CA GLN A 149 -14.37 39.57 10.04
C GLN A 149 -14.48 40.89 9.27
N SER A 150 -15.45 41.73 9.65
CA SER A 150 -15.63 43.03 9.01
C SER A 150 -14.44 43.95 9.26
N VAL A 151 -13.96 44.58 8.19
CA VAL A 151 -12.87 45.55 8.22
C VAL A 151 -13.45 46.95 7.99
N ASN A 152 -13.06 47.90 8.85
CA ASN A 152 -13.49 49.29 8.69
C ASN A 152 -12.67 49.98 7.59
N VAL A 153 -13.22 50.00 6.38
CA VAL A 153 -12.58 50.57 5.18
C VAL A 153 -12.36 52.09 5.31
N LYS A 154 -13.06 52.78 6.23
CA LYS A 154 -12.93 54.25 6.43
C LYS A 154 -11.55 54.69 6.96
N SER A 155 -10.72 53.77 7.42
CA SER A 155 -9.32 54.04 7.79
C SER A 155 -8.44 54.35 6.56
N ALA A 156 -8.74 53.79 5.38
CA ALA A 156 -7.98 54.01 4.16
C ALA A 156 -8.50 55.22 3.35
N LYS A 157 -7.89 56.40 3.55
CA LYS A 157 -8.31 57.66 2.90
C LYS A 157 -7.85 57.84 1.44
N THR A 158 -6.87 57.06 0.97
CA THR A 158 -6.26 57.19 -0.37
C THR A 158 -6.66 56.03 -1.28
N VAL A 159 -6.96 56.31 -2.56
CA VAL A 159 -7.34 55.30 -3.57
C VAL A 159 -6.35 54.14 -3.66
N SER A 160 -5.03 54.42 -3.68
CA SER A 160 -3.99 53.38 -3.69
C SER A 160 -4.07 52.42 -2.50
N ARG A 161 -4.39 52.92 -1.30
CA ARG A 161 -4.54 52.08 -0.09
C ARG A 161 -5.85 51.29 -0.09
N GLN A 162 -6.91 51.86 -0.65
CA GLN A 162 -8.18 51.16 -0.84
C GLN A 162 -8.02 50.00 -1.82
N LEU A 163 -7.28 50.19 -2.92
CA LEU A 163 -6.94 49.13 -3.87
C LEU A 163 -6.08 48.05 -3.22
N LEU A 164 -5.06 48.42 -2.44
CA LEU A 164 -4.22 47.46 -1.71
C LEU A 164 -5.03 46.66 -0.69
N LEU A 165 -5.89 47.32 0.09
CA LEU A 165 -6.78 46.67 1.04
C LEU A 165 -7.80 45.77 0.34
N GLY A 166 -8.36 46.21 -0.80
CA GLY A 166 -9.27 45.40 -1.62
C GLY A 166 -8.60 44.15 -2.17
N HIS A 167 -7.36 44.29 -2.66
CA HIS A 167 -6.55 43.15 -3.11
C HIS A 167 -6.24 42.19 -1.97
N TRP A 168 -5.85 42.71 -0.80
CA TRP A 168 -5.66 41.91 0.42
C TRP A 168 -6.92 41.12 0.80
N LEU A 169 -8.09 41.76 0.80
CA LEU A 169 -9.34 41.10 1.14
C LEU A 169 -9.73 40.03 0.13
N TYR A 170 -9.48 40.26 -1.16
CA TYR A 170 -9.67 39.25 -2.20
C TYR A 170 -8.75 38.05 -1.98
N PHE A 171 -7.46 38.31 -1.74
CA PHE A 171 -6.48 37.28 -1.43
C PHE A 171 -6.86 36.48 -0.16
N ALA A 172 -7.24 37.17 0.92
CA ALA A 172 -7.68 36.54 2.16
C ALA A 172 -8.93 35.68 1.96
N ASN A 173 -9.88 36.13 1.14
CA ASN A 173 -11.05 35.33 0.79
C ASN A 173 -10.66 34.07 0.01
N PHE A 174 -9.79 34.20 -0.99
CA PHE A 174 -9.30 33.07 -1.76
C PHE A 174 -8.60 32.03 -0.88
N VAL A 175 -7.65 32.46 -0.04
CA VAL A 175 -6.90 31.59 0.87
C VAL A 175 -7.84 30.87 1.85
N THR A 176 -8.79 31.57 2.44
CA THR A 176 -9.75 30.95 3.38
C THR A 176 -10.69 29.96 2.70
N MET A 177 -11.16 30.25 1.48
CA MET A 177 -11.97 29.30 0.71
C MET A 177 -11.18 28.05 0.32
N SER A 178 -9.93 28.21 -0.14
CA SER A 178 -9.04 27.07 -0.43
C SER A 178 -8.75 26.24 0.82
N TYR A 179 -8.49 26.88 1.95
CA TYR A 179 -8.30 26.20 3.24
C TYR A 179 -9.53 25.38 3.61
N CYS A 180 -10.72 25.98 3.57
CA CYS A 180 -11.97 25.28 3.88
C CYS A 180 -12.23 24.11 2.93
N ALA A 181 -11.94 24.24 1.63
CA ALA A 181 -12.12 23.18 0.65
C ALA A 181 -11.20 21.98 0.90
N VAL A 182 -9.90 22.24 1.15
CA VAL A 182 -8.93 21.17 1.44
C VAL A 182 -9.21 20.53 2.79
N LEU A 183 -9.53 21.33 3.81
CA LEU A 183 -9.92 20.81 5.13
C LEU A 183 -11.14 19.90 5.02
N LEU A 184 -12.18 20.32 4.28
CA LEU A 184 -13.37 19.49 4.04
C LEU A 184 -13.01 18.17 3.36
N SER A 185 -12.11 18.18 2.37
CA SER A 185 -11.64 16.95 1.71
C SER A 185 -10.91 16.00 2.68
N PHE A 186 -10.22 16.52 3.68
CA PHE A 186 -9.53 15.70 4.68
C PHE A 186 -10.47 15.16 5.75
N LEU A 187 -11.55 15.89 6.05
CA LEU A 187 -12.61 15.41 6.94
C LEU A 187 -13.43 14.30 6.29
N THR A 188 -13.61 14.32 4.96
CA THR A 188 -14.31 13.25 4.24
C THR A 188 -13.44 12.01 4.02
N VAL A 189 -12.16 12.19 3.74
CA VAL A 189 -11.18 11.09 3.58
C VAL A 189 -9.99 11.33 4.49
N PRO A 190 -9.84 10.56 5.58
CA PRO A 190 -8.78 10.79 6.54
C PRO A 190 -7.41 10.51 5.91
N LEU A 191 -6.48 11.44 6.10
CA LEU A 191 -5.12 11.31 5.60
C LEU A 191 -4.36 10.21 6.35
N ARG A 192 -3.56 9.46 5.61
CA ARG A 192 -2.62 8.48 6.17
C ARG A 192 -1.20 9.04 6.13
N GLN A 193 -0.36 8.53 7.02
CA GLN A 193 1.07 8.77 6.94
C GLN A 193 1.63 8.19 5.64
N LYS A 194 2.76 8.72 5.16
CA LYS A 194 3.44 8.16 3.99
C LYS A 194 3.94 6.76 4.35
N GLY A 195 3.39 5.74 3.69
CA GLY A 195 3.81 4.35 3.86
C GLY A 195 4.97 3.98 2.93
N VAL A 196 5.37 2.71 3.01
CA VAL A 196 6.28 2.09 2.04
C VAL A 196 5.48 1.73 0.80
N GLU A 197 5.57 2.57 -0.24
CA GLU A 197 4.76 2.40 -1.46
C GLU A 197 5.54 1.82 -2.64
N THR A 198 6.83 2.15 -2.74
CA THR A 198 7.72 1.73 -3.83
C THR A 198 8.75 0.72 -3.37
N ILE A 199 9.35 0.00 -4.33
CA ILE A 199 10.43 -0.95 -4.01
C ILE A 199 11.64 -0.23 -3.43
N ASP A 200 11.97 0.96 -3.91
CA ASP A 200 13.05 1.77 -3.37
C ASP A 200 12.77 2.23 -1.93
N ASP A 201 11.52 2.60 -1.62
CA ASP A 201 11.11 2.89 -0.24
C ASP A 201 11.27 1.65 0.65
N LEU A 202 10.94 0.46 0.15
CA LEU A 202 11.09 -0.79 0.88
C LEU A 202 12.56 -1.10 1.15
N CYS A 203 13.42 -0.96 0.13
CA CYS A 203 14.86 -1.17 0.27
C CYS A 203 15.45 -0.23 1.34
N ARG A 204 15.06 1.05 1.31
CA ARG A 204 15.47 2.04 2.33
C ARG A 204 14.97 1.65 3.73
N ALA A 205 13.70 1.28 3.85
CA ALA A 205 13.11 0.88 5.12
C ALA A 205 13.76 -0.39 5.72
N VAL A 206 14.14 -1.35 4.89
CA VAL A 206 14.88 -2.55 5.32
C VAL A 206 16.30 -2.20 5.77
N LYS A 207 17.01 -1.31 5.06
CA LYS A 207 18.35 -0.83 5.45
C LYS A 207 18.33 -0.11 6.80
N GLU A 208 17.28 0.69 7.04
CA GLU A 208 17.05 1.38 8.31
C GLU A 208 16.61 0.43 9.45
N GLY A 209 16.28 -0.83 9.13
CA GLY A 209 15.81 -1.82 10.10
C GLY A 209 14.35 -1.63 10.54
N SER A 210 13.59 -0.77 9.86
CA SER A 210 12.18 -0.52 10.17
C SER A 210 11.24 -1.57 9.60
N TYR A 211 11.66 -2.26 8.53
CA TYR A 211 10.88 -3.31 7.87
C TYR A 211 11.63 -4.63 7.71
N LYS A 212 10.90 -5.74 7.81
CA LYS A 212 11.33 -7.08 7.44
C LYS A 212 10.70 -7.47 6.11
N ALA A 213 11.51 -7.93 5.15
CA ALA A 213 11.02 -8.39 3.85
C ALA A 213 10.99 -9.92 3.82
N LEU A 214 9.80 -10.51 3.76
CA LEU A 214 9.57 -11.95 3.80
C LEU A 214 9.26 -12.50 2.40
N VAL A 215 9.88 -13.63 2.05
CA VAL A 215 9.72 -14.31 0.75
C VAL A 215 9.30 -15.77 0.96
N PRO A 216 8.48 -16.38 0.10
CA PRO A 216 8.12 -17.79 0.27
C PRO A 216 9.32 -18.73 0.15
N MET A 217 9.37 -19.74 1.02
CA MET A 217 10.44 -20.74 1.04
C MET A 217 10.56 -21.50 -0.29
N GLY A 218 11.78 -21.62 -0.79
CA GLY A 218 12.09 -22.30 -2.06
C GLY A 218 11.56 -21.63 -3.32
N SER A 219 11.08 -20.39 -3.22
CA SER A 219 10.64 -19.61 -4.37
C SER A 219 11.82 -19.10 -5.21
N SER A 220 11.58 -18.92 -6.51
CA SER A 220 12.51 -18.29 -7.45
C SER A 220 12.68 -16.78 -7.20
N ILE A 221 11.77 -16.15 -6.46
CA ILE A 221 11.80 -14.71 -6.14
C ILE A 221 13.12 -14.35 -5.46
N HIS A 222 13.55 -15.18 -4.51
CA HIS A 222 14.81 -14.96 -3.79
C HIS A 222 16.02 -14.91 -4.75
N TYR A 223 16.05 -15.85 -5.71
CA TYR A 223 17.11 -15.92 -6.72
C TYR A 223 17.07 -14.75 -7.70
N TYR A 224 15.86 -14.29 -8.03
CA TYR A 224 15.65 -13.14 -8.90
C TYR A 224 16.16 -11.85 -8.26
N ILE A 225 15.83 -11.61 -6.99
CA ILE A 225 16.28 -10.43 -6.23
C ILE A 225 17.81 -10.42 -6.08
N LEU A 226 18.43 -11.57 -5.74
CA LEU A 226 19.88 -11.73 -5.60
C LEU A 226 20.68 -11.64 -6.91
N ARG A 227 20.03 -11.68 -8.07
CA ARG A 227 20.69 -11.55 -9.37
C ARG A 227 20.35 -10.25 -10.08
N SER A 228 19.56 -9.39 -9.44
CA SER A 228 19.19 -8.10 -10.01
C SER A 228 20.43 -7.22 -10.20
N GLU A 229 20.49 -6.49 -11.30
CA GLU A 229 21.55 -5.49 -11.56
C GLU A 229 21.40 -4.27 -10.64
N ASN A 230 20.21 -4.05 -10.07
CA ASN A 230 19.97 -2.97 -9.13
C ASN A 230 20.63 -3.28 -7.78
N GLU A 231 21.59 -2.45 -7.38
CA GLU A 231 22.35 -2.59 -6.15
C GLU A 231 21.47 -2.65 -4.90
N ASN A 232 20.39 -1.85 -4.84
CA ASN A 232 19.47 -1.84 -3.70
C ASN A 232 18.71 -3.17 -3.56
N LEU A 233 18.28 -3.75 -4.69
CA LEU A 233 17.61 -5.04 -4.71
C LEU A 233 18.57 -6.17 -4.37
N HIS A 234 19.79 -6.11 -4.88
CA HIS A 234 20.82 -7.10 -4.57
C HIS A 234 21.15 -7.13 -3.07
N GLU A 235 21.28 -5.96 -2.44
CA GLU A 235 21.49 -5.82 -1.01
C GLU A 235 20.29 -6.30 -0.19
N LEU A 236 19.07 -6.00 -0.64
CA LEU A 236 17.83 -6.53 -0.05
C LEU A 236 17.83 -8.07 -0.08
N GLY A 237 18.20 -8.67 -1.21
CA GLY A 237 18.29 -10.12 -1.35
C GLY A 237 19.28 -10.76 -0.37
N ARG A 238 20.45 -10.14 -0.18
CA ARG A 238 21.46 -10.59 0.81
C ARG A 238 20.93 -10.50 2.23
N THR A 239 20.24 -9.41 2.56
CA THR A 239 19.63 -9.19 3.87
C THR A 239 18.57 -10.24 4.18
N ILE A 240 17.72 -10.56 3.20
CA ILE A 240 16.71 -11.62 3.30
C ILE A 240 17.36 -12.98 3.56
N LEU A 241 18.45 -13.30 2.84
CA LEU A 241 19.19 -14.56 3.01
C LEU A 241 19.78 -14.66 4.42
N ASN A 242 20.52 -13.63 4.85
CA ASN A 242 21.28 -13.63 6.10
C ASN A 242 20.37 -13.71 7.33
N ASN A 243 19.20 -13.08 7.26
CA ASN A 243 18.24 -13.07 8.37
C ASN A 243 17.20 -14.20 8.30
N HIS A 244 17.30 -15.10 7.30
CA HIS A 244 16.35 -16.18 7.06
C HIS A 244 14.88 -15.70 7.00
N TRP A 245 14.64 -14.56 6.34
CA TRP A 245 13.31 -13.97 6.22
C TRP A 245 12.48 -14.69 5.16
N GLN A 246 12.07 -15.90 5.50
CA GLN A 246 11.26 -16.75 4.66
C GLN A 246 10.04 -17.27 5.41
N PHE A 247 8.95 -17.53 4.68
CA PHE A 247 7.72 -18.07 5.26
C PHE A 247 7.29 -19.37 4.58
N ASP A 248 6.65 -20.25 5.34
CA ASP A 248 6.08 -21.48 4.80
C ASP A 248 4.74 -21.17 4.13
N THR A 249 4.62 -21.54 2.87
CA THR A 249 3.37 -21.36 2.12
C THR A 249 2.21 -22.18 2.69
N ARG A 250 2.48 -23.22 3.48
CA ARG A 250 1.49 -24.11 4.13
C ARG A 250 0.83 -23.54 5.38
N GLU A 251 1.35 -22.46 5.96
CA GLU A 251 0.76 -21.85 7.16
C GLU A 251 -0.17 -20.67 6.82
N GLY A 252 -0.24 -20.28 5.54
CA GLY A 252 -1.06 -19.17 5.07
C GLY A 252 -0.39 -17.81 5.29
N ILE A 253 -0.43 -16.97 4.26
CA ILE A 253 0.26 -15.66 4.20
C ILE A 253 -0.22 -14.71 5.31
N GLU A 254 -1.44 -14.89 5.82
CA GLU A 254 -2.05 -14.06 6.87
C GLU A 254 -1.31 -14.12 8.21
N ASN A 255 -0.72 -15.26 8.56
CA ASN A 255 -0.06 -15.46 9.86
C ASN A 255 1.29 -14.74 9.96
N TYR A 256 1.89 -14.40 8.82
CA TYR A 256 3.18 -13.74 8.72
C TYR A 256 3.07 -12.22 8.60
N PHE A 257 1.85 -11.70 8.62
CA PHE A 257 1.58 -10.29 8.44
C PHE A 257 1.58 -9.57 9.78
N ALA A 258 2.50 -8.62 9.93
CA ALA A 258 2.62 -7.77 11.11
C ALA A 258 3.14 -6.38 10.72
N TYR A 259 2.88 -5.36 11.56
CA TYR A 259 3.46 -4.03 11.42
C TYR A 259 4.99 -4.12 11.23
N GLY A 260 5.51 -3.39 10.25
CA GLY A 260 6.93 -3.44 9.87
C GLY A 260 7.32 -4.72 9.11
N THR A 261 6.37 -5.41 8.48
CA THR A 261 6.64 -6.57 7.62
C THR A 261 6.10 -6.34 6.22
N ALA A 262 6.91 -6.64 5.20
CA ALA A 262 6.56 -6.63 3.80
C ALA A 262 6.60 -8.06 3.26
N LEU A 263 5.47 -8.56 2.76
CA LEU A 263 5.36 -9.89 2.15
C LEU A 263 5.58 -9.75 0.65
N ILE A 264 6.59 -10.42 0.10
CA ILE A 264 6.91 -10.40 -1.33
C ILE A 264 6.42 -11.69 -1.97
N ASP A 265 5.51 -11.59 -2.93
CA ASP A 265 4.88 -12.73 -3.62
C ASP A 265 4.26 -12.24 -4.96
N PRO A 266 3.92 -13.13 -5.92
CA PRO A 266 3.18 -12.72 -7.10
C PRO A 266 1.82 -12.15 -6.76
N ILE A 267 1.39 -11.16 -7.53
CA ILE A 267 0.16 -10.41 -7.29
C ILE A 267 -1.09 -11.31 -7.18
N ILE A 268 -1.12 -12.45 -7.88
CA ILE A 268 -2.22 -13.41 -7.81
C ILE A 268 -2.45 -13.92 -6.37
N ARG A 269 -1.39 -14.00 -5.56
CA ARG A 269 -1.46 -14.46 -4.17
C ARG A 269 -2.01 -13.40 -3.21
N PHE A 270 -2.03 -12.14 -3.63
CA PHE A 270 -2.64 -11.03 -2.91
C PHE A 270 -4.09 -10.75 -3.36
N THR A 271 -4.67 -11.61 -4.21
CA THR A 271 -6.05 -11.46 -4.66
C THR A 271 -7.07 -11.99 -3.65
N GLY A 272 -8.25 -11.38 -3.65
CA GLY A 272 -9.37 -11.74 -2.77
C GLY A 272 -9.63 -10.73 -1.65
N VAL A 273 -10.86 -10.73 -1.12
CA VAL A 273 -11.31 -9.72 -0.12
C VAL A 273 -10.60 -9.89 1.23
N LYS A 274 -9.92 -11.00 1.48
CA LYS A 274 -9.10 -11.24 2.69
C LYS A 274 -7.98 -10.23 2.88
N PHE A 275 -7.48 -9.68 1.78
CA PHE A 275 -6.45 -8.65 1.78
C PHE A 275 -7.04 -7.24 1.57
N SER A 276 -8.37 -7.09 1.63
CA SER A 276 -9.02 -5.78 1.60
C SER A 276 -8.65 -5.01 2.87
N GLY A 277 -8.05 -3.83 2.70
CA GLY A 277 -7.47 -3.07 3.81
C GLY A 277 -5.99 -3.41 4.08
N ARG A 278 -5.27 -3.92 3.07
CA ARG A 278 -3.80 -3.97 3.04
C ARG A 278 -3.28 -3.11 1.88
N PHE A 279 -2.06 -2.62 2.00
CA PHE A 279 -1.42 -1.90 0.90
C PHE A 279 -0.67 -2.90 0.01
N ILE A 280 -0.95 -2.88 -1.28
CA ILE A 280 -0.24 -3.67 -2.28
C ILE A 280 0.48 -2.67 -3.18
N SER A 281 1.80 -2.83 -3.31
CA SER A 281 2.61 -1.98 -4.17
C SER A 281 2.19 -2.13 -5.64
N LYS A 282 2.13 -1.01 -6.35
CA LYS A 282 1.97 -0.99 -7.82
C LYS A 282 3.29 -1.25 -8.55
N ASP A 283 4.40 -1.08 -7.84
CA ASP A 283 5.73 -1.36 -8.33
C ASP A 283 6.03 -2.86 -8.25
N SER A 284 6.73 -3.39 -9.25
CA SER A 284 6.97 -4.82 -9.43
C SER A 284 8.47 -5.10 -9.43
N PHE A 285 8.89 -6.11 -8.68
CA PHE A 285 10.27 -6.59 -8.72
C PHE A 285 10.59 -7.13 -10.10
N GLY A 286 9.62 -7.76 -10.76
CA GLY A 286 9.73 -8.30 -12.09
C GLY A 286 8.57 -9.23 -12.43
N THR A 287 8.49 -9.63 -13.69
CA THR A 287 7.42 -10.50 -14.17
C THR A 287 7.86 -11.97 -14.13
N SER A 288 7.09 -12.78 -13.42
CA SER A 288 7.20 -14.23 -13.39
C SER A 288 6.36 -14.84 -14.52
N ILE A 289 6.98 -15.70 -15.32
CA ILE A 289 6.31 -16.47 -16.37
C ILE A 289 5.98 -17.85 -15.81
N VAL A 290 4.70 -18.22 -15.83
CA VAL A 290 4.22 -19.45 -15.21
C VAL A 290 3.93 -20.52 -16.27
N GLY A 291 4.44 -21.72 -16.02
CA GLY A 291 4.23 -22.90 -16.86
C GLY A 291 3.90 -24.14 -16.04
N VAL A 292 3.38 -25.18 -16.71
CA VAL A 292 3.20 -26.49 -16.10
C VAL A 292 4.57 -27.15 -16.07
N ALA A 293 5.04 -27.49 -14.87
CA ALA A 293 6.29 -28.21 -14.70
C ALA A 293 6.06 -29.69 -15.06
N LEU A 294 6.96 -30.26 -15.86
CA LEU A 294 6.81 -31.59 -16.44
C LEU A 294 8.06 -32.42 -16.17
N ASN A 295 7.83 -33.70 -15.94
CA ASN A 295 8.90 -34.68 -16.04
C ASN A 295 9.47 -34.70 -17.47
N ARG A 296 10.79 -34.86 -17.63
CA ARG A 296 11.45 -34.95 -18.95
C ARG A 296 10.91 -36.10 -19.80
N ARG A 297 10.39 -37.16 -19.20
CA ARG A 297 9.81 -38.34 -19.88
C ARG A 297 8.33 -38.18 -20.21
N PHE A 298 7.73 -37.00 -19.98
CA PHE A 298 6.30 -36.78 -20.18
C PHE A 298 5.88 -36.96 -21.65
N CYS A 299 5.12 -38.02 -21.93
CA CYS A 299 4.73 -38.48 -23.28
C CYS A 299 4.02 -37.42 -24.12
N CYS A 300 3.32 -36.50 -23.46
CA CYS A 300 2.13 -35.88 -24.02
C CYS A 300 2.22 -34.35 -24.04
N LYS A 301 3.45 -33.81 -23.95
CA LYS A 301 3.76 -32.37 -23.91
C LYS A 301 3.15 -31.59 -25.08
N LYS A 302 3.27 -32.09 -26.32
CA LYS A 302 2.71 -31.42 -27.51
C LYS A 302 1.19 -31.24 -27.40
N ARG A 303 0.48 -32.27 -26.93
CA ARG A 303 -0.98 -32.24 -26.75
C ARG A 303 -1.38 -31.30 -25.63
N LEU A 304 -0.62 -31.28 -24.53
CA LEU A 304 -0.80 -30.34 -23.42
C LEU A 304 -0.63 -28.89 -23.89
N ASN A 305 0.43 -28.56 -24.62
CA ASN A 305 0.67 -27.20 -25.13
C ASN A 305 -0.46 -26.71 -26.04
N VAL A 306 -0.97 -27.56 -26.95
CA VAL A 306 -2.14 -27.21 -27.79
C VAL A 306 -3.36 -26.89 -26.92
N LEU A 307 -3.59 -27.66 -25.85
CA LEU A 307 -4.69 -27.41 -24.92
C LEU A 307 -4.48 -26.10 -24.13
N LEU A 308 -3.29 -25.85 -23.60
CA LEU A 308 -2.97 -24.65 -22.85
C LEU A 308 -3.18 -23.39 -23.70
N ARG A 309 -2.77 -23.39 -24.97
CA ARG A 309 -3.05 -22.30 -25.91
C ARG A 309 -4.54 -22.06 -26.13
N ARG A 310 -5.35 -23.12 -26.19
CA ARG A 310 -6.81 -23.01 -26.30
C ARG A 310 -7.44 -22.44 -25.02
N ILE A 311 -6.96 -22.88 -23.85
CA ILE A 311 -7.41 -22.37 -22.55
C ILE A 311 -7.08 -20.88 -22.43
N LEU A 312 -5.85 -20.49 -22.79
CA LEU A 312 -5.41 -19.10 -22.79
C LEU A 312 -6.21 -18.26 -23.80
N GLY A 313 -6.33 -18.71 -25.04
CA GLY A 313 -7.07 -18.00 -26.09
C GLY A 313 -8.58 -17.88 -25.84
N ALA A 314 -9.17 -18.81 -25.08
CA ALA A 314 -10.56 -18.72 -24.65
C ALA A 314 -10.77 -17.86 -23.39
N GLY A 315 -9.70 -17.33 -22.78
CA GLY A 315 -9.76 -16.57 -21.53
C GLY A 315 -10.20 -17.40 -20.30
N LEU A 316 -10.14 -18.73 -20.39
CA LEU A 316 -10.62 -19.61 -19.32
C LEU A 316 -9.76 -19.49 -18.05
N ASN A 317 -8.45 -19.26 -18.19
CA ASN A 317 -7.57 -19.07 -17.05
C ASN A 317 -7.91 -17.79 -16.27
N GLN A 318 -8.05 -16.67 -16.98
CA GLN A 318 -8.49 -15.39 -16.41
C GLN A 318 -9.82 -15.55 -15.66
N LYS A 319 -10.80 -16.20 -16.30
CA LYS A 319 -12.11 -16.46 -15.71
C LYS A 319 -12.03 -17.30 -14.42
N ILE A 320 -11.18 -18.34 -14.39
CA ILE A 320 -11.00 -19.16 -13.17
C ILE A 320 -10.44 -18.30 -12.03
N ILE A 321 -9.42 -17.49 -12.31
CA ILE A 321 -8.76 -16.63 -11.31
C ILE A 321 -9.76 -15.59 -10.77
N GLU A 322 -10.51 -14.93 -11.64
CA GLU A 322 -11.52 -13.94 -11.24
C GLU A 322 -12.65 -14.56 -10.42
N GLU A 323 -13.20 -15.71 -10.86
CA GLU A 323 -14.28 -16.38 -10.13
C GLU A 323 -13.83 -16.87 -8.75
N GLU A 324 -12.65 -17.49 -8.64
CA GLU A 324 -12.14 -17.96 -7.34
C GLU A 324 -11.72 -16.80 -6.44
N GLY A 325 -11.13 -15.73 -7.01
CA GLY A 325 -10.84 -14.50 -6.27
C GLY A 325 -12.11 -13.83 -5.74
N PHE A 326 -13.17 -13.79 -6.54
CA PHE A 326 -14.49 -13.28 -6.12
C PHE A 326 -15.12 -14.15 -5.04
N LYS A 327 -15.16 -15.47 -5.22
CA LYS A 327 -15.71 -16.42 -4.23
C LYS A 327 -14.96 -16.38 -2.90
N ALA A 328 -13.64 -16.31 -2.95
CA ALA A 328 -12.80 -16.12 -1.76
C ALA A 328 -13.19 -14.83 -1.01
N GLY A 329 -13.77 -13.86 -1.72
CA GLY A 329 -14.28 -12.63 -1.16
C GLY A 329 -15.68 -12.66 -0.56
N LEU A 330 -16.56 -13.55 -1.03
CA LEU A 330 -17.95 -13.64 -0.57
C LEU A 330 -18.07 -14.14 0.88
N GLY A 331 -17.14 -14.98 1.33
CA GLY A 331 -17.17 -15.57 2.69
C GLY A 331 -16.88 -14.59 3.83
N GLN A 332 -16.43 -13.37 3.55
CA GLN A 332 -16.01 -12.37 4.55
C GLN A 332 -16.89 -11.10 4.58
N GLN A 333 -17.92 -11.03 3.74
CA GLN A 333 -18.79 -9.86 3.61
C GLN A 333 -19.54 -9.47 4.90
N ASN A 334 -19.62 -10.36 5.90
CA ASN A 334 -20.37 -10.10 7.13
C ASN A 334 -19.55 -9.47 8.28
N SER A 335 -18.23 -9.24 8.15
CA SER A 335 -17.42 -8.73 9.29
C SER A 335 -16.42 -7.64 8.94
N GLN A 336 -15.78 -7.72 7.76
CA GLN A 336 -14.77 -6.74 7.35
C GLN A 336 -15.31 -5.68 6.39
N THR A 337 -16.38 -5.95 5.66
CA THR A 337 -17.07 -4.95 4.84
C THR A 337 -17.58 -3.79 5.70
N GLU A 338 -18.00 -4.02 6.96
CA GLU A 338 -18.34 -2.95 7.90
C GLU A 338 -17.16 -2.09 8.37
N LYS A 339 -15.95 -2.67 8.49
CA LYS A 339 -14.74 -1.92 8.89
C LYS A 339 -14.08 -1.20 7.71
N ASN A 340 -14.08 -1.81 6.53
CA ASN A 340 -13.49 -1.25 5.32
C ASN A 340 -14.42 -0.25 4.62
N LEU A 341 -15.76 -0.40 4.71
CA LEU A 341 -16.66 0.71 4.36
C LEU A 341 -16.43 1.90 5.27
N LYS A 342 -16.12 1.74 6.57
CA LYS A 342 -15.82 2.89 7.45
C LYS A 342 -14.54 3.66 7.07
N GLY A 343 -13.65 3.08 6.26
CA GLY A 343 -12.49 3.78 5.70
C GLY A 343 -12.78 4.59 4.43
N ALA A 344 -13.91 4.34 3.75
CA ALA A 344 -14.31 4.96 2.49
C ALA A 344 -15.71 5.59 2.51
N SER A 345 -16.48 5.40 3.57
CA SER A 345 -17.77 6.05 3.83
C SER A 345 -17.53 7.26 4.73
N SER A 346 -18.28 8.33 4.45
CA SER A 346 -18.29 9.57 5.22
C SER A 346 -18.47 9.27 6.71
N VAL A 347 -17.37 9.26 7.45
CA VAL A 347 -17.39 9.14 8.90
C VAL A 347 -18.00 10.42 9.43
N SER A 348 -19.10 10.30 10.18
CA SER A 348 -19.67 11.43 10.91
C SER A 348 -18.62 11.97 11.88
N LEU A 349 -18.35 13.27 11.82
CA LEU A 349 -17.36 13.93 12.66
C LEU A 349 -17.71 13.78 14.15
N SER A 350 -16.81 13.21 14.95
CA SER A 350 -16.96 13.09 16.41
C SER A 350 -16.34 14.29 17.14
N ILE A 351 -16.73 14.51 18.40
CA ILE A 351 -16.08 15.48 19.29
C ILE A 351 -14.58 15.14 19.46
N ASP A 352 -14.24 13.86 19.48
CA ASP A 352 -12.86 13.38 19.58
C ASP A 352 -11.99 13.87 18.41
N ASP A 353 -12.59 14.07 17.23
CA ASP A 353 -11.90 14.55 16.03
C ASP A 353 -11.60 16.05 16.10
N LEU A 354 -12.38 16.80 16.89
CA LEU A 354 -12.28 18.25 17.03
C LEU A 354 -11.51 18.71 18.28
N TYR A 355 -11.12 17.77 19.15
CA TYR A 355 -10.43 18.09 20.41
C TYR A 355 -9.22 19.01 20.24
N GLY A 356 -8.44 18.83 19.17
CA GLY A 356 -7.27 19.68 18.88
C GLY A 356 -7.59 21.17 18.73
N VAL A 357 -8.74 21.51 18.13
CA VAL A 357 -9.18 22.91 17.97
C VAL A 357 -9.65 23.50 19.29
N PHE A 358 -10.38 22.73 20.10
CA PHE A 358 -10.79 23.16 21.44
C PHE A 358 -9.59 23.35 22.38
N ALA A 359 -8.59 22.47 22.31
CA ALA A 359 -7.35 22.60 23.07
C ALA A 359 -6.59 23.89 22.68
N MET A 360 -6.51 24.21 21.37
CA MET A 360 -5.91 25.45 20.89
C MET A 360 -6.66 26.69 21.40
N LEU A 361 -8.00 26.66 21.42
CA LEU A 361 -8.83 27.73 21.95
C LEU A 361 -8.56 27.96 23.45
N MET A 362 -8.55 26.89 24.25
CA MET A 362 -8.24 26.99 25.69
C MET A 362 -6.84 27.53 25.93
N ALA A 363 -5.83 27.07 25.18
CA ALA A 363 -4.48 27.59 25.26
C ALA A 363 -4.43 29.10 24.94
N GLY A 364 -5.21 29.55 23.95
CA GLY A 364 -5.35 30.97 23.61
C GLY A 364 -5.95 31.81 24.75
N TYR A 365 -7.00 31.32 25.41
CA TYR A 365 -7.59 32.01 26.56
C TYR A 365 -6.64 32.07 27.77
N ILE A 366 -5.91 30.99 28.04
CA ILE A 366 -4.90 30.96 29.10
C ILE A 366 -3.80 31.99 28.81
N ALA A 367 -3.28 32.01 27.58
CA ALA A 367 -2.25 32.98 27.18
C ALA A 367 -2.77 34.43 27.30
N ALA A 368 -3.99 34.71 26.85
CA ALA A 368 -4.60 36.03 26.98
C ALA A 368 -4.77 36.44 28.46
N GLY A 369 -5.18 35.51 29.33
CA GLY A 369 -5.29 35.74 30.77
C GLY A 369 -3.94 36.02 31.44
N VAL A 370 -2.89 35.30 31.04
CA VAL A 370 -1.52 35.53 31.53
C VAL A 370 -1.01 36.91 31.09
N VAL A 371 -1.21 37.28 29.83
CA VAL A 371 -0.81 38.61 29.33
C VAL A 371 -1.54 39.72 30.08
N LEU A 372 -2.85 39.58 30.30
CA LEU A 372 -3.64 40.55 31.06
C LEU A 372 -3.17 40.64 32.53
N PHE A 373 -2.85 39.51 33.16
CA PHE A 373 -2.30 39.50 34.52
C PHE A 373 -0.94 40.21 34.59
N LEU A 374 -0.04 39.95 33.63
CA LEU A 374 1.25 40.62 33.55
C LEU A 374 1.11 42.13 33.29
N GLU A 375 0.18 42.54 32.44
CA GLU A 375 -0.10 43.96 32.17
C GLU A 375 -0.63 44.68 33.42
N LEU A 376 -1.53 44.05 34.18
CA LEU A 376 -2.02 44.59 35.44
C LEU A 376 -0.91 44.71 36.48
N MET A 377 -0.05 43.69 36.61
CA MET A 377 1.10 43.74 37.52
C MET A 377 2.09 44.83 37.13
N TRP A 378 2.34 45.01 35.83
CA TRP A 378 3.23 46.05 35.32
C TRP A 378 2.69 47.46 35.54
N ASN A 379 1.37 47.66 35.42
CA ASN A 379 0.74 48.96 35.64
C ASN A 379 0.48 49.28 37.13
N TYR A 380 0.63 48.30 38.03
CA TYR A 380 0.46 48.48 39.47
C TYR A 380 1.78 48.75 40.21
N VAL A 381 2.92 48.47 39.57
CA VAL A 381 4.28 48.88 39.99
C VAL A 381 4.60 50.23 39.35
#